data_AF-A0A2U8XCB8-F1
#
_entry.id   AF-A0A2U8XCB8-F1
#
_cell.length_a   1.000
_cell.length_b   1.000
_cell.length_c   1.000
_cell.angle_alpha   90.00
_cell.angle_beta   90.00
_cell.angle_gamma   90.00
#
_symmetry.space_group_name_H-M   'P 1'
#
loop_
_entity.id
_entity.type
_entity.pdbx_description
1 polymer ?
#
loop_
_entity_poly.entity_id
_entity_poly.type
_entity_poly.pdbx_seq_one_letter_code
_entity_poly.pdbx_strand_id
1 'polypeptide(L)' 'MEEVAPGEFIISVVWREKKLGSLYLRGDRAEAEAFLEAARQRIVVSIAGDAPSDVDRQVQRELIDLSLNLQQPRG' A
#
# COMPACT_ATOMS: atom_id res chain seq x y z
N MET A 1 10.35 16.20 -6.98
CA MET A 1 9.01 16.09 -6.38
C MET A 1 8.15 15.40 -7.42
N GLU A 2 7.60 14.23 -7.12
CA GLU A 2 6.59 13.61 -7.99
C GLU A 2 5.35 14.51 -7.97
N GLU A 3 4.98 15.08 -9.11
CA GLU A 3 3.72 15.81 -9.28
C GLU A 3 2.59 14.78 -9.33
N VAL A 4 1.70 14.84 -8.33
CA VAL A 4 0.52 13.98 -8.24
C VAL A 4 -0.66 14.77 -8.80
N ALA A 5 -1.26 14.30 -9.91
CA ALA A 5 -2.38 15.02 -10.52
C ALA A 5 -3.65 14.91 -9.68
N PRO A 6 -4.67 15.76 -9.91
CA PRO A 6 -5.96 15.62 -9.24
C PRO A 6 -6.58 14.24 -9.48
N GLY A 7 -6.95 13.53 -8.41
CA GLY A 7 -7.47 12.16 -8.48
C GLY A 7 -6.37 11.08 -8.56
N GLU A 8 -5.13 11.45 -8.31
CA GLU A 8 -4.00 10.54 -8.16
C GLU A 8 -3.51 10.60 -6.72
N PHE A 9 -3.02 9.47 -6.20
CA PHE A 9 -2.55 9.35 -4.83
C PHE A 9 -1.33 8.44 -4.78
N ILE A 10 -0.37 8.78 -3.92
CA ILE A 10 0.77 7.91 -3.63
C ILE A 10 0.68 7.49 -2.17
N ILE A 11 0.61 6.18 -1.95
CA ILE A 11 0.74 5.59 -0.63
C ILE A 11 2.19 5.14 -0.48
N SER A 12 2.89 5.65 0.54
CA SER A 12 4.24 5.21 0.88
C SER A 12 4.22 4.47 2.21
N VAL A 13 4.86 3.30 2.24
CA VAL A 13 5.03 2.51 3.45
C VAL A 13 6.43 2.76 3.99
N VAL A 14 6.51 3.28 5.22
CA VAL A 14 7.76 3.60 5.90
C VAL A 14 7.83 2.82 7.20
N TRP A 15 8.96 2.15 7.44
CA TRP A 15 9.23 1.40 8.66
C TRP A 15 10.62 1.76 9.19
N ARG A 16 10.72 2.11 10.48
CA ARG A 16 11.99 2.58 11.10
C ARG A 16 12.70 3.62 10.22
N GLU A 17 11.95 4.62 9.75
CA GLU A 17 12.44 5.72 8.90
C GLU A 17 12.94 5.29 7.50
N LYS A 18 12.84 4.00 7.15
CA LYS A 18 13.15 3.47 5.82
C LYS A 18 11.88 3.29 5.00
N LYS A 19 11.83 3.88 3.81
CA LYS A 19 10.76 3.61 2.83
C LYS A 19 10.90 2.17 2.33
N LEU A 20 9.90 1.34 2.61
CA LEU A 20 9.85 -0.06 2.20
C LEU A 20 9.25 -0.22 0.79
N GLY A 21 8.31 0.66 0.45
CA GLY A 21 7.69 0.67 -0.87
C GLY A 21 6.71 1.83 -1.02
N SER A 22 6.24 2.02 -2.25
CA SER A 22 5.13 2.92 -2.53
C SER A 22 4.21 2.32 -3.58
N LEU A 23 2.94 2.66 -3.48
CA LEU A 23 1.90 2.29 -4.43
C LEU A 23 1.26 3.58 -4.95
N TYR A 24 1.14 3.65 -6.27
CA TYR A 24 0.46 4.73 -6.96
C TYR A 24 -0.98 4.30 -7.26
N LEU A 25 -1.93 5.19 -6.98
CA LEU A 25 -3.35 4.98 -7.12
C LEU A 25 -3.97 6.10 -7.93
N ARG A 26 -5.06 5.74 -8.62
CA ARG A 26 -5.91 6.69 -9.33
C ARG A 26 -7.36 6.39 -8.93
N GLY A 27 -8.10 7.41 -8.51
CA GLY A 27 -9.47 7.26 -8.01
C GLY A 27 -9.95 8.54 -7.35
N ASP A 28 -11.14 8.50 -6.76
CA ASP A 28 -11.59 9.60 -5.91
C ASP A 28 -11.00 9.50 -4.49
N ARG A 29 -11.17 10.56 -3.70
CA ARG A 29 -10.62 10.62 -2.34
C ARG A 29 -11.20 9.55 -1.41
N ALA A 30 -12.49 9.22 -1.54
CA ALA A 30 -13.15 8.25 -0.67
C ALA A 30 -12.66 6.83 -0.97
N GLU A 31 -12.47 6.50 -2.25
CA GLU A 31 -11.85 5.25 -2.69
C GLU A 31 -10.40 5.14 -2.22
N ALA A 32 -9.62 6.22 -2.33
CA ALA A 32 -8.24 6.26 -1.85
C ALA A 32 -8.14 6.10 -0.32
N GLU A 33 -9.04 6.72 0.45
CA GLU A 33 -9.11 6.58 1.90
C GLU A 33 -9.51 5.15 2.32
N ALA A 34 -10.54 4.57 1.70
CA ALA A 34 -10.95 3.19 1.97
C ALA A 34 -9.84 2.18 1.65
N PHE A 35 -9.11 2.42 0.56
CA PHE A 35 -7.97 1.60 0.19
C PHE A 35 -6.80 1.74 1.18
N LEU A 36 -6.48 2.97 1.61
CA LEU A 36 -5.43 3.20 2.60
C LEU A 36 -5.71 2.47 3.91
N GLU A 37 -6.96 2.49 4.37
CA GLU A 37 -7.41 1.75 5.55
C GLU A 37 -7.19 0.24 5.41
N ALA A 38 -7.61 -0.35 4.28
CA ALA A 38 -7.44 -1.76 3.99
C ALA A 38 -5.96 -2.16 3.88
N ALA A 39 -5.16 -1.35 3.18
CA ALA A 39 -3.73 -1.55 3.02
C ALA A 39 -3.01 -1.48 4.37
N ARG A 40 -3.35 -0.51 5.23
CA ARG A 40 -2.77 -0.40 6.58
C ARG A 40 -3.06 -1.64 7.41
N GLN A 41 -4.31 -2.10 7.44
CA GLN A 41 -4.68 -3.28 8.25
C GLN A 41 -3.92 -4.53 7.78
N ARG A 42 -3.87 -4.80 6.48
CA ARG A 42 -3.13 -5.95 5.92
C ARG A 42 -1.64 -5.89 6.21
N ILE A 43 -1.01 -4.74 5.94
CA ILE A 43 0.44 -4.56 6.13
C ILE A 43 0.81 -4.70 7.62
N VAL A 44 0.05 -4.07 8.53
CA VAL A 44 0.28 -4.18 9.97
C VAL A 44 0.15 -5.63 10.45
N VAL A 45 -0.90 -6.34 10.03
CA VAL A 45 -1.11 -7.76 10.39
C VAL A 45 0.02 -8.63 9.85
N SER A 46 0.45 -8.39 8.61
CA SER A 46 1.52 -9.16 7.97
C SER A 46 2.86 -8.96 8.71
N ILE A 47 3.22 -7.71 9.05
CA ILE A 47 4.47 -7.40 9.77
C ILE A 47 4.44 -7.94 11.21
N ALA A 48 3.28 -7.91 11.88
CA ALA A 48 3.15 -8.37 13.25
C ALA A 48 3.12 -9.91 13.40
N GLY A 49 2.83 -10.63 12.30
CA GLY A 49 2.65 -12.09 12.31
C GLY A 49 3.91 -12.92 12.04
N ASP A 50 4.99 -12.33 11.50
CA ASP A 50 6.18 -13.06 11.04
C ASP A 50 7.47 -12.60 11.72
N ALA A 51 8.44 -13.51 11.83
CA ALA A 51 9.73 -13.26 12.48
C ALA A 51 10.51 -12.16 11.72
N PRO A 52 11.36 -11.36 12.42
CA PRO A 52 11.94 -10.10 11.93
C PRO A 52 12.92 -10.22 10.73
N SER A 53 13.03 -11.39 10.11
CA SER A 53 14.03 -11.70 9.09
C SER A 53 13.81 -10.94 7.77
N ASP A 54 12.55 -10.72 7.35
CA ASP A 54 12.24 -10.28 5.97
C ASP A 54 11.05 -9.31 5.85
N VAL A 55 10.93 -8.36 6.79
CA VAL A 55 9.88 -7.31 6.79
C VAL A 55 9.82 -6.56 5.45
N ASP A 56 10.97 -6.19 4.87
CA ASP A 56 11.04 -5.51 3.57
C ASP A 56 10.34 -6.30 2.45
N ARG A 57 10.65 -7.60 2.34
CA ARG A 57 10.13 -8.49 1.29
C ARG A 57 8.63 -8.73 1.46
N GLN A 58 8.18 -8.82 2.71
CA GLN A 58 6.79 -9.04 3.04
C GLN A 58 5.94 -7.81 2.68
N VAL A 59 6.42 -6.61 3.02
CA VAL A 59 5.74 -5.36 2.65
C VAL A 59 5.67 -5.19 1.14
N GLN A 60 6.74 -5.50 0.40
CA GLN A 60 6.69 -5.47 -1.07
C GLN A 60 5.66 -6.44 -1.64
N ARG A 61 5.58 -7.67 -1.09
CA ARG A 61 4.60 -8.67 -1.53
C ARG A 61 3.16 -8.22 -1.30
N GLU A 62 2.86 -7.65 -0.13
CA GLU A 62 1.53 -7.13 0.17
C GLU A 62 1.16 -5.93 -0.71
N LEU A 63 2.10 -5.04 -0.99
CA LEU A 63 1.88 -3.93 -1.94
C LEU A 63 1.59 -4.42 -3.36
N ILE A 64 2.27 -5.48 -3.81
CA ILE A 64 2.01 -6.10 -5.12
C ILE A 64 0.63 -6.76 -5.12
N ASP A 65 0.27 -7.53 -4.10
CA ASP A 65 -1.04 -8.17 -4.00
C ASP A 65 -2.16 -7.13 -3.98
N LEU A 66 -1.99 -6.06 -3.22
CA LEU A 66 -2.94 -4.95 -3.18
C LEU A 66 -3.09 -4.28 -4.55
N SER A 67 -1.99 -4.04 -5.25
CA SER A 67 -1.99 -3.47 -6.61
C SER A 67 -2.73 -4.36 -7.63
N LEU A 68 -2.53 -5.68 -7.55
CA LEU A 68 -3.19 -6.64 -8.43
C LEU A 68 -4.69 -6.77 -8.14
N ASN A 69 -5.09 -6.70 -6.86
CA ASN A 69 -6.50 -6.74 -6.47
C ASN A 69 -7.21 -5.39 -6.74
N LEU A 70 -6.49 -4.27 -6.75
CA LEU A 70 -7.00 -2.94 -7.12
C LEU A 70 -7.48 -2.85 -8.56
N GLN A 71 -6.85 -3.59 -9.48
CA GLN A 71 -7.25 -3.59 -10.90
C GLN A 71 -8.48 -4.44 -11.20
N GLN A 72 -9.07 -5.11 -10.20
CA GLN A 72 -10.38 -5.72 -10.36
C GLN A 72 -11.43 -4.82 -9.71
N PRO A 73 -12.02 -3.86 -10.44
CA PRO A 73 -13.36 -3.42 -10.08
C PRO A 73 -14.21 -4.69 -10.13
N ARG A 74 -14.67 -5.13 -8.96
CA ARG A 74 -15.72 -6.15 -8.92
C ARG A 74 -16.89 -5.58 -9.72
N GLY A 75 -17.11 -6.16 -10.90
CA GLY A 75 -18.29 -5.92 -11.72
C GLY A 75 -19.56 -6.31 -10.98
#